data_AF-G7VC28-F1
#
_entry.id   AF-G7VC28-F1
#
_cell.length_a   1.000
_cell.length_b   1.000
_cell.length_c   1.000
_cell.angle_alpha   90.00
_cell.angle_beta   90.00
_cell.angle_gamma   90.00
#
_symmetry.space_group_name_H-M   'P 1'
#
loop_
_entity.id
_entity.type
_entity.pdbx_description
1 polymer ?
#
loop_
_entity_poly.entity_id
_entity_poly.type
_entity_poly.pdbx_seq_one_letter_code
_entity_poly.pdbx_strand_id
1 'polypeptide(L)'
;MLLHDVLGDGTVTADKVVLYVGGGEEDEVPAEVKADLYYALLRGLGYQPKMRKAGGIVHIKLYGGEARKFARDALPYLVGLERMLEEVKGDEQIYSKVEKMIEMAKAEKVKARVEDFKESREVALEKEASFFKTRGGVIKGYVNIHAGAKGGPEADYIRTAAVLKALGVEKWGKQKRQIRLTGGALVAFMRLEPVCAALGICQKV
;
A
#
# COMPACT_ATOMS: atom_id res chain seq x y z
N MET A 1 12.65 -6.32 -15.48
CA MET A 1 13.34 -5.03 -15.69
C MET A 1 12.91 -3.99 -14.65
N LEU A 2 11.69 -3.46 -14.70
CA LEU A 2 11.25 -2.39 -13.76
C LEU A 2 11.40 -2.72 -12.26
N LEU A 3 11.11 -3.96 -11.83
CA LEU A 3 11.28 -4.35 -10.43
C LEU A 3 12.75 -4.36 -10.01
N HIS A 4 13.65 -4.84 -10.88
CA HIS A 4 15.08 -4.88 -10.61
C HIS A 4 15.63 -3.47 -10.40
N ASP A 5 15.26 -2.52 -11.27
CA ASP A 5 15.73 -1.14 -11.16
C ASP A 5 15.13 -0.41 -9.95
N VAL A 6 13.90 -0.77 -9.54
CA VAL A 6 13.32 -0.30 -8.28
C VAL A 6 14.09 -0.83 -7.06
N LEU A 7 14.53 -2.09 -7.10
CA LEU A 7 15.26 -2.72 -5.99
C LEU A 7 16.72 -2.24 -5.92
N GLY A 8 17.38 -2.07 -7.06
CA GLY A 8 18.75 -1.53 -7.14
C GLY A 8 18.78 -0.05 -6.75
N ASP A 9 18.42 0.82 -7.68
CA ASP A 9 18.62 2.27 -7.52
C ASP A 9 17.39 2.99 -6.94
N GLY A 10 16.21 2.38 -7.04
CA GLY A 10 14.95 2.96 -6.59
C GLY A 10 14.82 3.17 -5.08
N THR A 11 13.79 3.93 -4.70
CA THR A 11 13.37 4.09 -3.30
C THR A 11 11.95 3.58 -3.11
N VAL A 12 11.76 2.79 -2.06
CA VAL A 12 10.47 2.22 -1.66
C VAL A 12 10.08 2.77 -0.28
N THR A 13 8.94 3.44 -0.20
CA THR A 13 8.28 3.84 1.06
C THR A 13 6.87 3.25 1.12
N ALA A 14 6.22 3.32 2.29
CA ALA A 14 4.91 2.71 2.53
C ALA A 14 3.79 3.18 1.57
N ASP A 15 3.95 4.33 0.93
CA ASP A 15 2.97 4.96 0.05
C ASP A 15 3.51 5.29 -1.34
N LYS A 16 4.76 4.95 -1.66
CA LYS A 16 5.40 5.43 -2.89
C LYS A 16 6.54 4.53 -3.33
N VAL A 17 6.61 4.31 -4.64
CA VAL A 17 7.77 3.73 -5.32
C VAL A 17 8.37 4.80 -6.22
N VAL A 18 9.68 5.00 -6.12
CA VAL A 18 10.45 5.93 -6.96
C VAL A 18 11.51 5.15 -7.70
N LEU A 19 11.51 5.29 -9.02
CA LEU A 19 12.57 4.84 -9.88
C LEU A 19 13.43 6.06 -10.26
N TYR A 20 14.75 5.95 -10.08
CA TYR A 20 15.70 6.95 -10.55
C TYR A 20 16.31 6.43 -11.84
N VAL A 21 16.18 7.21 -12.90
CA VAL A 21 16.74 6.90 -14.20
C VAL A 21 17.87 7.90 -14.43
N GLY A 22 19.10 7.42 -14.22
CA GLY A 22 20.32 8.14 -14.52
C GLY A 22 20.82 7.84 -15.93
N GLY A 23 21.63 8.78 -16.43
CA GLY A 23 22.53 8.60 -17.57
C GLY A 23 23.92 8.89 -17.04
N GLY A 24 24.69 7.85 -16.71
CA GLY A 24 26.11 8.00 -16.45
C GLY A 24 26.82 8.51 -17.72
N GLU A 25 27.99 9.13 -17.58
CA GLU A 25 28.78 9.57 -18.74
C GLU A 25 29.16 8.40 -19.68
N GLU A 26 29.13 7.17 -19.16
CA GLU A 26 29.38 5.91 -19.89
C GLU A 26 28.12 5.21 -20.40
N ASP A 27 26.91 5.73 -20.12
CA ASP A 27 25.68 5.11 -20.59
C ASP A 27 25.46 5.36 -22.08
N GLU A 28 25.39 4.27 -22.87
CA GLU A 28 25.09 4.34 -24.31
C GLU A 28 23.72 4.95 -24.63
N VAL A 29 22.79 4.94 -23.65
CA VAL A 29 21.43 5.48 -23.81
C VAL A 29 21.21 6.64 -22.83
N PRO A 30 20.78 7.83 -23.32
CA PRO A 30 20.47 8.96 -22.45
C PRO A 30 19.38 8.63 -21.41
N ALA A 31 19.49 9.28 -20.24
CA ALA A 31 18.55 9.13 -19.14
C ALA A 31 17.10 9.39 -19.57
N GLU A 32 16.88 10.39 -20.43
CA GLU A 32 15.55 10.73 -20.93
C GLU A 32 14.93 9.60 -21.75
N VAL A 33 15.72 8.98 -22.63
CA VAL A 33 15.24 7.93 -23.52
C VAL A 33 14.88 6.69 -22.71
N LYS A 34 15.73 6.30 -21.74
CA LYS A 34 15.42 5.23 -20.77
C LYS A 34 14.15 5.55 -19.98
N ALA A 35 14.02 6.80 -19.51
CA ALA A 35 12.88 7.21 -18.70
C ALA A 35 11.56 7.24 -19.49
N ASP A 36 11.59 7.68 -20.74
CA ASP A 36 10.41 7.68 -21.62
C ASP A 36 9.94 6.26 -21.91
N LEU A 37 10.87 5.32 -22.14
CA LEU A 37 10.56 3.90 -22.27
C LEU A 37 9.90 3.35 -21.00
N TYR A 38 10.49 3.60 -19.83
CA TYR A 38 9.95 3.11 -18.56
C TYR A 38 8.57 3.72 -18.24
N TYR A 39 8.40 4.99 -18.56
CA TYR A 39 7.12 5.67 -18.43
C TYR A 39 6.05 5.06 -19.35
N ALA A 40 6.38 4.82 -20.62
CA ALA A 40 5.48 4.22 -21.59
C ALA A 40 5.11 2.77 -21.19
N LEU A 41 6.07 1.96 -20.74
CA LEU A 41 5.83 0.61 -20.24
C LEU A 41 4.88 0.60 -19.05
N LEU A 42 5.12 1.45 -18.04
CA LEU A 42 4.24 1.58 -16.89
C LEU A 42 2.82 2.02 -17.29
N ARG A 43 2.69 2.97 -18.22
CA ARG A 43 1.39 3.38 -18.76
C ARG A 43 0.70 2.23 -19.50
N GLY A 44 1.44 1.46 -20.30
CA GLY A 44 0.94 0.28 -21.03
C GLY A 44 0.44 -0.83 -20.10
N LEU A 45 1.08 -0.99 -18.93
CA LEU A 45 0.64 -1.90 -17.86
C LEU A 45 -0.53 -1.33 -17.03
N GLY A 46 -1.09 -0.19 -17.43
CA GLY A 46 -2.23 0.44 -16.79
C GLY A 46 -1.89 1.12 -15.47
N TYR A 47 -0.66 1.61 -15.30
CA TYR A 47 -0.29 2.49 -14.19
C TYR A 47 -0.37 3.97 -14.59
N GLN A 48 -0.41 4.85 -13.60
CA GLN A 48 -0.39 6.31 -13.78
C GLN A 48 0.87 6.94 -13.14
N PRO A 49 2.07 6.71 -13.70
CA PRO A 49 3.30 7.27 -13.17
C PRO A 49 3.35 8.80 -13.30
N LYS A 50 4.02 9.44 -12.33
CA LYS A 50 4.43 10.85 -12.40
C LYS A 50 5.92 10.93 -12.69
N MET A 51 6.29 11.70 -13.71
CA MET A 51 7.69 11.94 -14.06
C MET A 51 8.13 13.33 -13.60
N ARG A 52 9.35 13.44 -13.05
CA ARG A 52 10.00 14.73 -12.75
C ARG A 52 11.48 14.66 -13.09
N LYS A 53 11.99 15.67 -13.79
CA LYS A 53 13.42 15.85 -14.04
C LYS A 53 14.05 16.73 -12.96
N ALA A 54 15.19 16.33 -12.44
CA ALA A 54 15.96 17.11 -11.47
C ALA A 54 17.46 16.76 -11.58
N GLY A 55 18.31 17.77 -11.86
CA GLY A 55 19.77 17.60 -11.83
C GLY A 55 20.32 16.49 -12.74
N GLY A 56 19.80 16.35 -13.97
CA GLY A 56 20.25 15.30 -14.92
C GLY A 56 19.67 13.91 -14.66
N ILE A 57 18.87 13.73 -13.61
CA ILE A 57 18.21 12.46 -13.27
C ILE A 57 16.71 12.60 -13.53
N VAL A 58 16.12 11.55 -14.10
CA VAL A 58 14.66 11.47 -14.28
C VAL A 58 14.06 10.57 -13.21
N HIS A 59 13.11 11.11 -12.45
CA HIS A 59 12.41 10.39 -11.39
C HIS A 59 11.03 9.97 -11.89
N ILE A 60 10.76 8.67 -11.90
CA ILE A 60 9.44 8.10 -12.19
C ILE A 60 8.82 7.62 -10.88
N LYS A 61 7.60 8.08 -10.57
CA LYS A 61 6.96 7.88 -9.26
C LYS A 61 5.59 7.24 -9.38
N LEU A 62 5.36 6.20 -8.58
CA LEU A 62 4.05 5.61 -8.31
C LEU A 62 3.63 5.96 -6.89
N TYR A 63 2.38 6.38 -6.69
CA TYR A 63 1.86 6.83 -5.40
C TYR A 63 0.64 6.03 -4.96
N GLY A 64 0.50 5.84 -3.65
CA GLY A 64 -0.67 5.27 -2.99
C GLY A 64 -1.12 3.96 -3.61
N GLY A 65 -2.32 3.97 -4.22
CA GLY A 65 -2.92 2.81 -4.86
C GLY A 65 -2.07 2.22 -6.00
N GLU A 66 -1.36 3.06 -6.75
CA GLU A 66 -0.51 2.64 -7.87
C GLU A 66 0.73 1.87 -7.38
N ALA A 67 1.36 2.38 -6.31
CA ALA A 67 2.49 1.71 -5.67
C ALA A 67 2.08 0.34 -5.09
N ARG A 68 0.89 0.26 -4.46
CA ARG A 68 0.33 -1.00 -3.96
C ARG A 68 -0.04 -1.97 -5.08
N LYS A 69 -0.60 -1.49 -6.19
CA LYS A 69 -0.89 -2.31 -7.37
C LYS A 69 0.41 -2.89 -7.93
N PHE A 70 1.42 -2.06 -8.14
CA PHE A 70 2.74 -2.48 -8.62
C PHE A 70 3.38 -3.54 -7.71
N ALA A 71 3.33 -3.34 -6.39
CA ALA A 71 3.83 -4.32 -5.43
C ALA A 71 3.07 -5.66 -5.47
N ARG A 72 1.74 -5.62 -5.64
CA ARG A 72 0.92 -6.83 -5.79
C ARG A 72 1.25 -7.61 -7.06
N ASP A 73 1.38 -6.91 -8.18
CA ASP A 73 1.71 -7.53 -9.46
C ASP A 73 3.12 -8.15 -9.41
N ALA A 74 4.02 -7.60 -8.58
CA ALA A 74 5.37 -8.12 -8.33
C ALA A 74 5.45 -9.21 -7.24
N LEU A 75 4.37 -9.50 -6.51
CA LEU A 75 4.39 -10.33 -5.30
C LEU A 75 5.01 -11.73 -5.51
N PRO A 76 4.74 -12.47 -6.60
CA PRO A 76 5.36 -13.79 -6.82
C PRO A 76 6.89 -13.73 -6.85
N TYR A 77 7.45 -12.67 -7.44
CA TYR A 77 8.90 -12.46 -7.52
C TYR A 77 9.49 -12.00 -6.20
N LEU A 78 8.78 -11.13 -5.48
CA LEU A 78 9.22 -10.62 -4.18
C LEU A 78 9.31 -11.72 -3.13
N VAL A 79 8.36 -12.65 -3.07
CA VAL A 79 8.39 -13.79 -2.13
C VAL A 79 9.55 -14.74 -2.43
N GLY A 80 9.89 -14.94 -3.72
CA GLY A 80 11.08 -15.69 -4.10
C GLY A 80 12.37 -15.01 -3.63
N LEU A 81 12.47 -13.69 -3.82
CA LEU A 81 13.62 -12.89 -3.40
C LEU A 81 13.78 -12.80 -1.87
N GLU A 82 12.69 -12.65 -1.12
CA GLU A 82 12.70 -12.63 0.35
C GLU A 82 13.38 -13.89 0.90
N ARG A 83 13.01 -15.08 0.41
CA ARG A 83 13.62 -16.35 0.82
C ARG A 83 15.11 -16.43 0.51
N MET A 84 15.51 -15.99 -0.69
CA MET A 84 16.92 -16.00 -1.10
C MET A 84 17.76 -15.02 -0.27
N LEU A 85 17.21 -13.85 0.06
CA LEU A 85 17.89 -12.83 0.87
C LEU A 85 17.85 -13.12 2.38
N GLU A 86 16.97 -14.01 2.85
CA GLU A 86 17.07 -14.56 4.22
C GLU A 86 18.26 -15.54 4.34
N GLU A 87 18.54 -16.31 3.29
CA GLU A 87 19.64 -17.29 3.25
C GLU A 87 21.01 -16.66 3.04
N VAL A 88 21.09 -15.69 2.13
CA VAL A 88 22.30 -14.91 1.89
C VAL A 88 22.21 -13.71 2.82
N LYS A 89 23.09 -13.56 3.83
CA LYS A 89 23.16 -12.42 4.78
C LYS A 89 23.21 -11.07 4.05
N GLY A 90 22.07 -10.67 3.50
CA GLY A 90 22.01 -9.96 2.24
C GLY A 90 21.91 -8.47 2.46
N ASP A 91 22.38 -7.73 1.46
CA ASP A 91 22.30 -6.28 1.36
C ASP A 91 21.05 -5.71 2.05
N GLU A 92 21.25 -5.08 3.21
CA GLU A 92 20.17 -4.56 4.06
C GLU A 92 19.26 -3.60 3.30
N GLN A 93 19.77 -2.90 2.28
CA GLN A 93 18.98 -1.97 1.49
C GLN A 93 18.00 -2.69 0.57
N ILE A 94 18.46 -3.73 -0.14
CA ILE A 94 17.61 -4.52 -1.04
C ILE A 94 16.58 -5.30 -0.20
N TYR A 95 17.03 -5.94 0.88
CA TYR A 95 16.13 -6.67 1.79
C TYR A 95 15.04 -5.75 2.34
N SER A 96 15.39 -4.55 2.83
CA SER A 96 14.40 -3.58 3.34
C SER A 96 13.40 -3.12 2.27
N LYS A 97 13.82 -2.99 1.00
CA LYS A 97 12.92 -2.65 -0.11
C LYS A 97 11.96 -3.82 -0.42
N VAL A 98 12.47 -5.05 -0.46
CA VAL A 98 11.66 -6.27 -0.69
C VAL A 98 10.61 -6.40 0.41
N GLU A 99 10.99 -6.30 1.68
CA GLU A 99 10.07 -6.36 2.82
C GLU A 99 8.94 -5.32 2.70
N LYS A 100 9.29 -4.05 2.44
CA LYS A 100 8.30 -2.97 2.28
C LYS A 100 7.35 -3.20 1.11
N MET A 101 7.84 -3.74 -0.01
CA MET A 101 6.99 -4.06 -1.15
C MET A 101 6.06 -5.24 -0.83
N ILE A 102 6.52 -6.24 -0.10
CA ILE A 102 5.69 -7.35 0.36
C ILE A 102 4.60 -6.84 1.32
N GLU A 103 4.93 -5.94 2.24
CA GLU A 103 3.94 -5.29 3.10
C GLU A 103 2.91 -4.49 2.28
N MET A 104 3.36 -3.72 1.28
CA MET A 104 2.47 -3.00 0.37
C MET A 104 1.58 -3.92 -0.46
N ALA A 105 2.09 -5.07 -0.87
CA ALA A 105 1.35 -6.05 -1.64
C ALA A 105 0.28 -6.75 -0.80
N LYS A 106 0.63 -7.09 0.45
CA LYS A 106 -0.26 -7.73 1.43
C LYS A 106 -1.26 -6.74 2.05
N ALA A 107 -1.03 -5.43 1.93
CA ALA A 107 -1.98 -4.41 2.37
C ALA A 107 -3.25 -4.46 1.52
N GLU A 108 -4.22 -5.25 1.96
CA GLU A 108 -5.54 -5.31 1.34
C GLU A 108 -6.25 -3.96 1.41
N LYS A 109 -7.02 -3.65 0.36
CA LYS A 109 -8.07 -2.64 0.40
C LYS A 109 -9.37 -3.36 0.69
N VAL A 110 -9.80 -3.35 1.94
CA VAL A 110 -11.15 -3.81 2.27
C VAL A 110 -12.09 -2.63 2.11
N LYS A 111 -12.81 -2.58 0.99
CA LYS A 111 -13.93 -1.65 0.83
C LYS A 111 -15.10 -2.19 1.64
N ALA A 112 -15.23 -1.75 2.88
CA ALA A 112 -16.44 -2.01 3.67
C ALA A 112 -17.51 -0.98 3.28
N ARG A 113 -18.65 -1.46 2.75
CA ARG A 113 -19.88 -0.68 2.64
C ARG A 113 -20.64 -0.86 3.95
N VAL A 114 -20.83 0.23 4.69
CA VAL A 114 -21.63 0.22 5.92
C VAL A 114 -22.93 0.94 5.61
N GLU A 115 -24.04 0.21 5.65
CA GLU A 115 -25.39 0.75 5.56
C GLU A 115 -25.89 0.92 6.99
N ASP A 116 -26.03 2.17 7.43
CA ASP A 116 -26.64 2.45 8.73
C ASP A 116 -28.13 2.74 8.53
N PHE A 117 -28.97 1.97 9.21
CA PHE A 117 -30.41 2.20 9.28
C PHE A 117 -30.70 3.01 10.55
N LYS A 118 -30.77 4.33 10.42
CA LYS A 118 -31.63 5.19 11.25
C LYS A 118 -31.83 6.56 10.59
N GLU A 119 -33.09 6.77 10.20
CA GLU A 119 -33.73 8.02 9.75
C GLU A 119 -32.93 8.94 8.81
N SER A 120 -33.23 8.77 7.51
CA SER A 120 -33.26 9.83 6.49
C SER A 120 -31.96 10.32 5.83
N ARG A 121 -30.94 9.47 5.68
CA ARG A 121 -29.96 9.55 4.56
C ARG A 121 -29.03 8.34 4.56
N GLU A 122 -29.14 7.49 3.53
CA GLU A 122 -28.10 6.50 3.22
C GLU A 122 -26.79 7.24 2.93
N VAL A 123 -25.75 7.00 3.74
CA VAL A 123 -24.40 7.48 3.46
C VAL A 123 -23.50 6.26 3.32
N ALA A 124 -23.34 5.79 2.08
CA ALA A 124 -22.33 4.78 1.76
C ALA A 124 -20.93 5.39 1.99
N LEU A 125 -20.28 5.02 3.09
CA LEU A 125 -18.92 5.46 3.40
C LEU A 125 -17.93 4.39 2.97
N GLU A 126 -17.32 4.58 1.80
CA GLU A 126 -16.22 3.71 1.35
C GLU A 126 -14.91 4.10 2.06
N LYS A 127 -14.28 3.14 2.74
CA LYS A 127 -13.02 3.36 3.45
C LYS A 127 -11.98 2.32 3.11
N GLU A 128 -10.72 2.78 3.00
CA GLU A 128 -9.57 1.89 2.89
C GLU A 128 -9.12 1.46 4.28
N ALA A 129 -9.42 0.21 4.64
CA ALA A 129 -8.83 -0.47 5.79
C ALA A 129 -7.72 -1.41 5.33
N SER A 130 -6.60 -1.42 6.05
CA SER A 130 -5.43 -2.23 5.80
C SER A 130 -5.13 -3.13 6.99
N PHE A 131 -4.89 -4.41 6.72
CA PHE A 131 -4.60 -5.44 7.72
C PHE A 131 -3.28 -6.12 7.40
N PHE A 132 -2.51 -6.47 8.43
CA PHE A 132 -1.27 -7.22 8.26
C PHE A 132 -0.97 -8.06 9.50
N LYS A 133 -0.22 -9.15 9.30
CA LYS A 133 0.22 -10.06 10.36
C LYS A 133 1.69 -9.77 10.68
N THR A 134 2.02 -9.53 11.95
CA THR A 134 3.40 -9.31 12.40
C THR A 134 4.13 -10.63 12.60
N ARG A 135 5.47 -10.59 12.77
CA ARG A 135 6.34 -11.75 13.06
C ARG A 135 5.87 -12.66 14.20
N GLY A 136 5.11 -12.14 15.18
CA GLY A 136 4.55 -12.92 16.28
C GLY A 136 3.15 -13.49 16.02
N GLY A 137 2.67 -13.43 14.78
CA GLY A 137 1.32 -13.84 14.41
C GLY A 137 0.22 -12.85 14.84
N VAL A 138 0.60 -11.72 15.44
CA VAL A 138 -0.35 -10.68 15.87
C VAL A 138 -0.83 -9.91 14.66
N ILE A 139 -2.14 -9.89 14.46
CA ILE A 139 -2.74 -9.12 13.37
C ILE A 139 -2.90 -7.67 13.83
N LYS A 140 -2.59 -6.73 12.94
CA LYS A 140 -2.84 -5.31 13.13
C LYS A 140 -3.71 -4.80 11.99
N GLY A 141 -4.60 -3.87 12.31
CA GLY A 141 -5.51 -3.26 11.35
C GLY A 141 -5.54 -1.74 11.52
N TYR A 142 -5.64 -1.02 10.40
CA TYR A 142 -5.72 0.43 10.40
C TYR A 142 -6.71 0.91 9.34
N VAL A 143 -7.50 1.93 9.65
CA VAL A 143 -8.33 2.64 8.66
C VAL A 143 -7.63 3.95 8.31
N ASN A 144 -7.44 4.19 7.02
CA ASN A 144 -6.77 5.40 6.54
C ASN A 144 -7.71 6.61 6.56
N ILE A 145 -7.19 7.75 7.03
CA ILE A 145 -7.88 9.03 7.03
C ILE A 145 -7.33 9.90 5.90
N HIS A 146 -8.20 10.32 5.00
CA HIS A 146 -7.80 11.03 3.79
C HIS A 146 -7.82 12.53 4.01
N ALA A 147 -6.67 13.17 3.79
CA ALA A 147 -6.56 14.63 3.88
C ALA A 147 -7.40 15.37 2.82
N GLY A 148 -7.67 14.73 1.68
CA GLY A 148 -8.51 15.26 0.60
C GLY A 148 -10.02 15.01 0.78
N ALA A 149 -10.45 14.43 1.90
CA ALA A 149 -11.85 14.23 2.17
C ALA A 149 -12.57 15.57 2.40
N LYS A 150 -13.87 15.64 2.08
CA LYS A 150 -14.68 16.85 2.28
C LYS A 150 -14.65 17.27 3.76
N GLY A 151 -14.17 18.48 4.04
CA GLY A 151 -13.96 18.99 5.41
C GLY A 151 -12.59 18.64 6.01
N GLY A 152 -11.67 18.08 5.23
CA GLY A 152 -10.32 17.76 5.65
C GLY A 152 -10.20 16.50 6.50
N PRO A 153 -8.98 16.19 6.99
CA PRO A 153 -8.68 14.95 7.69
C PRO A 153 -9.42 14.80 9.03
N GLU A 154 -9.72 15.89 9.73
CA GLU A 154 -10.42 15.81 11.02
C GLU A 154 -11.90 15.45 10.84
N ALA A 155 -12.57 16.05 9.84
CA ALA A 155 -13.93 15.67 9.48
C ALA A 155 -14.01 14.21 9.02
N ASP A 156 -12.98 13.76 8.31
CA ASP A 156 -12.88 12.37 7.86
C ASP A 156 -12.65 11.39 9.00
N TYR A 157 -11.84 11.77 9.99
CA TYR A 157 -11.69 11.03 11.24
C TYR A 157 -13.02 10.91 11.98
N ILE A 158 -13.75 12.01 12.16
CA ILE A 158 -15.04 12.02 12.89
C ILE A 158 -16.05 11.08 12.22
N ARG A 159 -16.20 11.16 10.89
CA ARG A 159 -17.10 10.26 10.14
C ARG A 159 -16.68 8.80 10.28
N THR A 160 -15.39 8.52 10.15
CA THR A 160 -14.87 7.15 10.26
C THR A 160 -15.06 6.60 11.68
N ALA A 161 -14.83 7.41 12.70
CA ALA A 161 -15.05 7.03 14.10
C ALA A 161 -16.53 6.78 14.42
N ALA A 162 -17.44 7.58 13.84
CA ALA A 162 -18.88 7.37 13.99
C ALA A 162 -19.32 6.04 13.36
N VAL A 163 -18.81 5.69 12.18
CA VAL A 163 -19.07 4.40 11.53
C VAL A 163 -18.54 3.23 12.36
N LEU A 164 -17.33 3.34 12.92
CA LEU A 164 -16.81 2.31 13.82
C LEU A 164 -17.73 2.11 15.03
N LYS A 165 -18.20 3.20 15.67
CA LYS A 165 -19.17 3.11 16.77
C LYS A 165 -20.47 2.41 16.36
N ALA A 166 -21.02 2.75 15.20
CA ALA A 166 -22.25 2.14 14.68
C ALA A 166 -22.08 0.63 14.45
N LEU A 167 -20.89 0.19 14.04
CA LEU A 167 -20.53 -1.23 13.89
C LEU A 167 -20.24 -1.94 15.23
N GLY A 168 -20.55 -1.32 16.38
CA GLY A 168 -20.29 -1.89 17.70
C GLY A 168 -18.80 -2.00 18.04
N VAL A 169 -17.95 -1.29 17.29
CA VAL A 169 -16.53 -1.19 17.61
C VAL A 169 -16.38 -0.09 18.65
N GLU A 170 -15.89 -0.44 19.84
CA GLU A 170 -15.79 0.49 20.99
C GLU A 170 -14.36 0.93 21.32
N LYS A 171 -13.34 0.21 20.83
CA LYS A 171 -11.92 0.49 21.13
C LYS A 171 -11.10 0.66 19.86
N TRP A 172 -10.52 1.85 19.68
CA TRP A 172 -9.54 2.16 18.63
C TRP A 172 -8.60 3.27 19.09
N GLY A 173 -7.42 3.36 18.47
CA GLY A 173 -6.43 4.41 18.75
C GLY A 173 -6.37 5.43 17.63
N LYS A 174 -6.39 6.73 17.96
CA LYS A 174 -6.07 7.78 16.99
C LYS A 174 -4.57 7.78 16.70
N GLN A 175 -4.21 7.77 15.42
CA GLN A 175 -2.84 7.96 14.94
C GLN A 175 -2.82 9.08 13.88
N LYS A 176 -1.62 9.57 13.56
CA LYS A 176 -1.45 10.62 12.54
C LYS A 176 -1.94 10.09 11.19
N ARG A 177 -3.09 10.62 10.72
CA ARG A 177 -3.80 10.23 9.48
C ARG A 177 -4.35 8.79 9.46
N GLN A 178 -4.48 8.13 10.60
CA GLN A 178 -4.95 6.74 10.66
C GLN A 178 -5.77 6.49 11.94
N ILE A 179 -6.68 5.52 11.88
CA ILE A 179 -7.31 4.93 13.06
C ILE A 179 -6.75 3.52 13.21
N ARG A 180 -6.03 3.27 14.30
CA ARG A 180 -5.56 1.93 14.66
C ARG A 180 -6.71 1.13 15.24
N LEU A 181 -7.07 0.03 14.60
CA LEU A 181 -8.06 -0.92 15.10
C LEU A 181 -7.43 -1.75 16.23
N THR A 182 -8.09 -1.82 17.38
CA THR A 182 -7.65 -2.61 18.54
C THR A 182 -8.80 -3.43 19.11
N GLY A 183 -8.48 -4.54 19.78
CA GLY A 183 -9.49 -5.38 20.45
C GLY A 183 -10.64 -5.79 19.53
N GLY A 184 -11.88 -5.49 19.95
CA GLY A 184 -13.11 -5.82 19.20
C GLY A 184 -13.18 -5.22 17.80
N ALA A 185 -12.53 -4.08 17.54
CA ALA A 185 -12.43 -3.47 16.21
C ALA A 185 -11.76 -4.39 15.20
N LEU A 186 -10.64 -4.97 15.62
CA LEU A 186 -9.84 -5.84 14.79
C LEU A 186 -10.60 -7.15 14.53
N VAL A 187 -11.25 -7.69 15.58
CA VAL A 187 -12.04 -8.92 15.49
C VAL A 187 -13.25 -8.76 14.55
N ALA A 188 -13.97 -7.64 14.62
CA ALA A 188 -15.13 -7.38 13.76
C ALA A 188 -14.75 -7.37 12.28
N PHE A 189 -13.63 -6.71 11.93
CA PHE A 189 -13.14 -6.69 10.56
C PHE A 189 -12.52 -8.02 10.13
N MET A 190 -11.86 -8.76 11.03
CA MET A 190 -11.32 -10.10 10.74
C MET A 190 -12.40 -11.13 10.39
N ARG A 191 -13.66 -10.91 10.81
CA ARG A 191 -14.81 -11.77 10.46
C ARG A 191 -15.37 -11.48 9.06
N LEU A 192 -14.94 -10.41 8.40
CA LEU A 192 -15.30 -10.17 7.01
C LEU A 192 -14.57 -11.19 6.14
N GLU A 193 -15.33 -11.94 5.33
CA GLU A 193 -14.82 -13.02 4.49
C GLU A 193 -13.60 -12.62 3.64
N PRO A 194 -13.56 -11.44 2.99
CA PRO A 194 -12.38 -11.00 2.24
C PRO A 194 -11.12 -10.86 3.11
N VAL A 195 -11.28 -10.26 4.30
CA VAL A 195 -10.19 -10.07 5.28
C VAL A 195 -9.69 -11.40 5.80
N CYS A 196 -10.62 -12.30 6.13
CA CYS A 196 -10.31 -13.59 6.70
C CYS A 196 -9.56 -14.49 5.70
N ALA A 197 -9.98 -14.48 4.43
CA ALA A 197 -9.35 -15.25 3.36
C ALA A 197 -7.94 -14.73 3.06
N ALA A 198 -7.75 -13.42 2.98
CA ALA A 198 -6.46 -12.82 2.67
C ALA A 198 -5.42 -12.95 3.79
N LEU A 199 -5.88 -12.96 5.04
CA LEU A 199 -5.03 -13.20 6.19
C LEU A 199 -4.79 -14.70 6.47
N GLY A 200 -5.37 -15.59 5.65
CA GLY A 200 -5.24 -17.05 5.79
C GLY A 200 -5.87 -17.60 7.07
N ILE A 201 -6.91 -16.92 7.58
CA ILE A 201 -7.58 -17.25 8.84
C ILE A 201 -8.79 -18.15 8.59
N CYS A 202 -9.47 -17.96 7.47
CA CYS A 202 -10.58 -18.82 7.05
C CYS A 202 -10.06 -19.81 6.01
N GLN A 203 -10.38 -21.11 6.19
CA GLN A 203 -10.32 -22.06 5.09
C GLN A 203 -11.43 -21.72 4.10
N LYS A 204 -11.10 -21.65 2.81
CA LYS A 204 -12.12 -21.64 1.75
C LYS A 204 -12.95 -22.90 1.92
N VAL A 205 -14.25 -22.74 2.20
CA VAL A 205 -15.23 -23.82 2.09
C VAL A 205 -15.57 -23.99 0.61
#